data_AF-A0A2D8XF34-F1
#
_entry.id   AF-A0A2D8XF34-F1
#
_cell.length_a   1.000
_cell.length_b   1.000
_cell.length_c   1.000
_cell.angle_alpha   90.00
_cell.angle_beta   90.00
_cell.angle_gamma   90.00
#
_symmetry.space_group_name_H-M   'P 1'
#
loop_
_entity.id
_entity.type
_entity.pdbx_description
1 polymer ?
#
loop_
_entity_poly.entity_id
_entity_poly.type
_entity_poly.pdbx_seq_one_letter_code
_entity_poly.pdbx_strand_id
1 'polypeptide(L)'
;MKQYAVIHAVAGLFEGYSDTTCEFFPKRGFADKHIKQILDDYRKDDMCVNIDHATADAVYVTMGDADDYKACVPSDMDHDEWVSENDATVEVFRVIELDMSNRSGPTESCWLTWDQQDTTQAWDYQPLCMSLVARVSSDVMDNTKDDHPTQALHDLAQLGEFISSVYYRSHAFIDIDDYVMHAFRIPKLNTL
;
A
#
# COMPACT_ATOMS: atom_id res chain seq x y z
N MET A 1 5.66 22.27 -5.46
CA MET A 1 4.70 22.36 -4.32
C MET A 1 4.60 20.95 -3.78
N LYS A 2 4.66 20.75 -2.46
CA LYS A 2 4.71 19.39 -1.89
C LYS A 2 3.34 18.95 -1.41
N GLN A 3 3.09 17.65 -1.47
CA GLN A 3 1.94 16.96 -0.89
C GLN A 3 2.44 15.67 -0.24
N TYR A 4 1.72 15.15 0.74
CA TYR A 4 2.13 13.98 1.50
C TYR A 4 1.00 12.96 1.46
N ALA A 5 1.30 11.75 1.01
CA ALA A 5 0.37 10.62 1.14
C ALA A 5 0.73 9.82 2.40
N VAL A 6 -0.27 9.45 3.20
CA VAL A 6 -0.13 8.46 4.25
C VAL A 6 -0.78 7.18 3.75
N ILE A 7 0.02 6.14 3.57
CA ILE A 7 -0.45 4.78 3.32
C ILE A 7 -0.56 4.08 4.68
N HIS A 8 -1.69 3.40 4.90
CA HIS A 8 -1.85 2.37 5.91
C HIS A 8 -2.10 1.07 5.16
N ALA A 9 -1.21 0.09 5.28
CA ALA A 9 -1.24 -1.18 4.54
C ALA A 9 -0.99 -2.35 5.49
N VAL A 10 -1.54 -3.53 5.19
CA VAL A 10 -1.32 -4.74 6.00
C VAL A 10 -0.34 -5.68 5.29
N ALA A 11 0.80 -5.97 5.90
CA ALA A 11 1.70 -7.04 5.47
C ALA A 11 1.30 -8.39 6.09
N GLY A 12 1.58 -9.50 5.40
CA GLY A 12 1.44 -10.85 5.94
C GLY A 12 0.08 -11.54 5.72
N LEU A 13 -0.86 -10.91 5.02
CA LEU A 13 -2.08 -11.59 4.58
C LEU A 13 -1.79 -12.38 3.29
N PHE A 14 -1.80 -13.72 3.39
CA PHE A 14 -1.88 -14.58 2.21
C PHE A 14 -3.15 -14.20 1.41
N GLU A 15 -2.96 -13.73 0.19
CA GLU A 15 -4.00 -13.50 -0.83
C GLU A 15 -5.15 -12.54 -0.40
N GLY A 16 -5.01 -11.27 -0.77
CA GLY A 16 -6.14 -10.55 -1.39
C GLY A 16 -7.06 -9.66 -0.55
N TYR A 17 -6.80 -9.40 0.73
CA TYR A 17 -7.67 -8.51 1.54
C TYR A 17 -6.90 -7.60 2.49
N SER A 18 -5.94 -6.84 2.00
CA SER A 18 -5.40 -5.73 2.79
C SER A 18 -6.36 -4.54 2.72
N ASP A 19 -6.83 -4.05 3.87
CA ASP A 19 -7.50 -2.77 4.04
C ASP A 19 -6.51 -1.60 3.82
N THR A 20 -5.85 -1.61 2.65
CA THR A 20 -4.85 -0.62 2.29
C THR A 20 -5.54 0.67 1.91
N THR A 21 -5.25 1.71 2.68
CA THR A 21 -5.85 3.03 2.52
C THR A 21 -4.78 4.08 2.28
N CYS A 22 -5.19 5.17 1.64
CA CYS A 22 -4.33 6.30 1.36
C CYS A 22 -5.04 7.61 1.67
N GLU A 23 -4.46 8.42 2.54
CA GLU A 23 -4.92 9.78 2.83
C GLU A 23 -3.89 10.81 2.37
N PHE A 24 -4.36 11.95 1.85
CA PHE A 24 -3.50 12.98 1.31
C PHE A 24 -3.54 14.25 2.15
N PHE A 25 -2.35 14.79 2.44
CA PHE A 25 -2.17 15.97 3.28
C PHE A 25 -1.34 17.04 2.57
N PRO A 26 -1.66 18.34 2.74
CA PRO A 26 -0.89 19.43 2.14
C PRO A 26 0.42 19.73 2.89
N LYS A 27 0.57 19.24 4.13
CA LYS A 27 1.74 19.49 4.99
C LYS A 27 2.12 18.25 5.77
N ARG A 28 3.43 18.02 5.91
CA ARG A 28 3.98 16.87 6.63
C ARG A 28 3.44 16.75 8.07
N GLY A 29 3.43 17.86 8.81
CA GLY A 29 2.94 17.86 10.19
C GLY A 29 1.46 17.45 10.35
N PHE A 30 0.63 17.52 9.30
CA PHE A 30 -0.73 16.97 9.34
C PHE A 30 -0.74 15.45 9.14
N ALA A 31 0.08 14.94 8.23
CA ALA A 31 0.30 13.49 8.05
C ALA A 31 0.84 12.86 9.35
N ASP A 32 1.87 13.46 9.96
CA ASP A 32 2.44 12.96 11.22
C ASP A 32 1.41 12.95 12.35
N LYS A 33 0.58 14.00 12.42
CA LYS A 33 -0.50 14.07 13.42
C LYS A 33 -1.53 12.96 13.20
N HIS A 34 -1.92 12.71 11.95
CA HIS A 34 -2.88 11.67 11.60
C HIS A 34 -2.35 10.28 11.98
N ILE A 35 -1.11 9.94 11.59
CA ILE A 35 -0.46 8.68 11.99
C ILE A 35 -0.42 8.55 13.51
N LYS A 36 -0.01 9.62 14.22
CA LYS A 36 0.03 9.59 15.68
C LYS A 36 -1.33 9.26 16.31
N GLN A 37 -2.41 9.83 15.78
CA GLN A 37 -3.77 9.56 16.28
C GLN A 37 -4.15 8.09 16.13
N ILE A 38 -3.83 7.48 14.99
CA ILE A 38 -4.09 6.05 14.74
C ILE A 38 -3.21 5.19 15.67
N LEU A 39 -1.92 5.48 15.79
CA LEU A 39 -1.02 4.75 16.68
C LEU A 39 -1.42 4.86 18.16
N ASP A 40 -2.04 5.97 18.58
CA ASP A 40 -2.56 6.11 19.94
C ASP A 40 -3.73 5.16 20.23
N ASP A 41 -4.44 4.69 19.21
CA ASP A 41 -5.48 3.66 19.35
C ASP A 41 -4.87 2.25 19.36
N TYR A 42 -3.90 1.96 18.49
CA TYR A 42 -3.14 0.70 18.56
C TYR A 42 -2.45 0.49 19.91
N ARG A 43 -1.90 1.54 20.54
CA ARG A 43 -1.30 1.44 21.89
C ARG A 43 -2.28 1.03 22.99
N LYS A 44 -3.58 1.11 22.75
CA LYS A 44 -4.63 0.70 23.69
C LYS A 44 -5.19 -0.68 23.35
N ASP A 45 -4.79 -1.25 22.21
CA ASP A 45 -5.20 -2.57 21.79
C ASP A 45 -4.30 -3.60 22.47
N ASP A 46 -4.92 -4.55 23.18
CA ASP A 46 -4.21 -5.62 23.88
C ASP A 46 -3.46 -6.54 22.91
N MET A 47 -3.87 -6.58 21.63
CA MET A 47 -3.20 -7.34 20.58
C MET A 47 -1.98 -6.60 19.98
N CYS A 48 -1.75 -5.32 20.31
CA CYS A 48 -0.61 -4.57 19.78
C CYS A 48 0.66 -4.89 20.58
N VAL A 49 1.51 -5.75 20.00
CA VAL A 49 2.68 -6.29 20.71
C VAL A 49 3.95 -5.46 20.49
N ASN A 50 4.02 -4.73 19.37
CA ASN A 50 5.17 -3.89 19.04
C ASN A 50 4.80 -2.74 18.09
N ILE A 51 5.41 -1.57 18.31
CA ILE A 51 5.37 -0.44 17.38
C ILE A 51 6.80 -0.02 17.11
N ASP A 52 7.29 -0.31 15.90
CA ASP A 52 8.64 0.03 15.46
C ASP A 52 8.62 1.23 14.50
N HIS A 53 9.39 2.26 14.86
CA HIS A 53 9.64 3.41 14.01
C HIS A 53 10.85 3.13 13.11
N ALA A 54 10.69 2.18 12.19
CA ALA A 54 11.76 1.68 11.32
C ALA A 54 12.50 2.81 10.59
N THR A 55 11.79 3.85 10.16
CA THR A 55 12.39 5.09 9.64
C THR A 55 11.61 6.33 10.08
N ALA A 56 12.09 7.52 9.73
CA ALA A 56 11.34 8.76 9.94
C ALA A 56 10.00 8.80 9.18
N ASP A 57 9.86 7.98 8.13
CA ASP A 57 8.73 7.97 7.21
C ASP A 57 7.91 6.68 7.27
N ALA A 58 8.32 5.70 8.08
CA ALA A 58 7.67 4.40 8.16
C ALA A 58 7.56 3.92 9.61
N VAL A 59 6.36 3.43 9.96
CA VAL A 59 6.07 2.79 11.24
C VAL A 59 5.43 1.44 10.98
N TYR A 60 5.92 0.41 11.67
CA TYR A 60 5.42 -0.95 11.61
C TYR A 60 4.76 -1.28 12.95
N VAL A 61 3.54 -1.79 12.92
CA VAL A 61 2.78 -2.19 14.08
C VAL A 61 2.50 -3.68 13.98
N THR A 62 3.05 -4.44 14.90
CA THR A 62 2.86 -5.89 14.95
C THR A 62 1.67 -6.20 15.86
N MET A 63 0.72 -6.96 15.35
CA MET A 63 -0.47 -7.40 16.06
C MET A 63 -0.39 -8.91 16.33
N GLY A 64 -0.58 -9.35 17.57
CA GLY A 64 -0.50 -10.76 17.96
C GLY A 64 -0.88 -10.98 19.44
N ASP A 65 -0.86 -12.25 19.87
CA ASP A 65 -1.33 -12.68 21.20
C ASP A 65 -0.19 -12.74 22.25
N ALA A 66 0.84 -11.90 22.10
CA ALA A 66 2.06 -11.95 22.89
C ALA A 66 2.31 -10.68 23.71
N ASP A 67 2.21 -10.78 25.05
CA ASP A 67 2.38 -9.63 25.97
C ASP A 67 3.78 -8.97 25.92
N ASP A 68 4.84 -9.72 25.57
CA ASP A 68 6.20 -9.21 25.46
C ASP A 68 6.88 -9.73 24.18
N TYR A 69 6.70 -8.97 23.09
CA TYR A 69 7.28 -9.24 21.77
C TYR A 69 8.78 -9.58 21.84
N LYS A 70 9.59 -8.83 22.59
CA LYS A 70 11.04 -9.02 22.62
C LYS A 70 11.47 -10.28 23.39
N ALA A 71 10.66 -10.73 24.35
CA ALA A 71 10.89 -12.00 25.03
C ALA A 71 10.45 -13.19 24.18
N CYS A 72 9.47 -12.99 23.29
CA CYS A 72 8.90 -14.02 22.42
C CYS A 72 9.68 -14.25 21.13
N VAL A 73 10.46 -13.28 20.65
CA VAL A 73 11.29 -13.41 19.44
C VAL A 73 12.66 -13.97 19.81
N PRO A 74 13.03 -15.19 19.37
CA PRO A 74 14.38 -15.73 19.57
C PRO A 74 15.46 -14.80 19.00
N SER A 75 16.63 -14.76 19.64
CA SER A 75 17.72 -13.86 19.22
C SER A 75 18.28 -14.13 17.82
N ASP A 76 18.00 -15.32 17.28
CA ASP A 76 18.43 -15.82 15.98
C ASP A 76 17.30 -15.91 14.94
N MET A 77 16.09 -15.46 15.29
CA MET A 77 14.93 -15.40 14.40
C MET A 77 14.71 -13.97 13.94
N ASP A 78 14.35 -13.77 12.66
CA ASP A 78 14.00 -12.45 12.16
C ASP A 78 12.52 -12.08 12.43
N HIS A 79 12.16 -10.84 12.14
CA HIS A 79 10.79 -10.35 12.39
C HIS A 79 9.75 -11.09 11.56
N ASP A 80 10.04 -11.32 10.28
CA ASP A 80 9.07 -11.86 9.32
C ASP A 80 8.84 -13.36 9.57
N GLU A 81 9.89 -14.09 9.92
CA GLU A 81 9.84 -15.46 10.42
C GLU A 81 8.96 -15.55 11.67
N TRP A 82 9.17 -14.67 12.66
CA TRP A 82 8.36 -14.66 13.88
C TRP A 82 6.89 -14.37 13.58
N VAL A 83 6.61 -13.39 12.73
CA VAL A 83 5.25 -13.02 12.32
C VAL A 83 4.55 -14.22 11.67
N SER A 84 5.22 -14.90 10.74
CA SER A 84 4.70 -16.09 10.06
C SER A 84 4.44 -17.26 11.02
N GLU A 85 5.28 -17.49 12.02
CA GLU A 85 5.12 -18.62 12.94
C GLU A 85 4.05 -18.39 14.01
N ASN A 86 3.70 -17.12 14.29
CA ASN A 86 2.78 -16.76 15.36
C ASN A 86 1.41 -16.25 14.88
N ASP A 87 1.09 -16.43 13.59
CA ASP A 87 -0.16 -15.95 12.97
C ASP A 87 -0.42 -14.46 13.29
N ALA A 88 0.68 -13.69 13.38
CA ALA A 88 0.65 -12.28 13.65
C ALA A 88 0.44 -11.51 12.35
N THR A 89 -0.04 -10.27 12.44
CA THR A 89 -0.13 -9.36 11.30
C THR A 89 0.75 -8.14 11.52
N VAL A 90 1.15 -7.50 10.42
CA VAL A 90 1.95 -6.28 10.49
C VAL A 90 1.24 -5.17 9.74
N GLU A 91 0.84 -4.14 10.45
CA GLU A 91 0.27 -2.91 9.90
C GLU A 91 1.41 -1.92 9.61
N VAL A 92 1.46 -1.40 8.39
CA VAL A 92 2.52 -0.53 7.88
C VAL A 92 1.94 0.85 7.60
N PHE A 93 2.46 1.84 8.30
CA PHE A 93 2.20 3.26 8.04
C PHE A 93 3.38 3.85 7.29
N ARG A 94 3.15 4.40 6.09
CA ARG A 94 4.21 5.08 5.33
C ARG A 94 3.79 6.46 4.87
N VAL A 95 4.65 7.45 5.12
CA VAL A 95 4.52 8.80 4.57
C VAL A 95 5.33 8.92 3.30
N ILE A 96 4.67 9.28 2.20
CA ILE A 96 5.30 9.49 0.90
C ILE A 96 5.22 10.98 0.55
N GLU A 97 6.37 11.62 0.39
CA GLU A 97 6.44 12.99 -0.11
C GLU A 97 6.31 12.99 -1.64
N LEU A 98 5.33 13.75 -2.14
CA LEU A 98 5.05 13.92 -3.56
C LEU A 98 5.46 15.35 -3.98
N ASP A 99 6.37 15.45 -4.93
CA ASP A 99 6.66 16.73 -5.57
C ASP A 99 5.66 17.03 -6.69
N MET A 100 4.79 18.00 -6.43
CA MET A 100 3.78 18.50 -7.34
C MET A 100 4.22 19.80 -8.05
N SER A 101 5.50 20.20 -7.93
CA SER A 101 6.06 21.41 -8.57
C SER A 101 5.84 21.43 -10.08
N ASN A 102 6.02 20.30 -10.75
CA ASN A 102 5.84 20.15 -12.19
C ASN A 102 4.37 19.91 -12.59
N ARG A 103 3.42 19.97 -11.64
CA ARG A 103 2.00 19.62 -11.85
C ARG A 103 1.05 20.82 -11.78
N SER A 104 1.56 22.02 -12.06
CA SER A 104 0.79 23.26 -12.05
C SER A 104 -0.30 23.35 -13.13
N GLY A 105 -0.44 22.37 -14.04
CA GLY A 105 -1.34 22.49 -15.19
C GLY A 105 -1.90 21.25 -15.92
N PRO A 106 -2.02 20.02 -15.39
CA PRO A 106 -2.67 18.95 -16.17
C PRO A 106 -4.19 18.85 -15.90
N THR A 107 -4.95 18.75 -17.00
CA THR A 107 -6.31 18.19 -17.00
C THR A 107 -6.31 16.74 -16.50
N GLU A 108 -5.21 16.03 -16.73
CA GLU A 108 -5.01 14.61 -16.46
C GLU A 108 -4.70 14.31 -14.99
N SER A 109 -5.05 13.08 -14.57
CA SER A 109 -4.84 12.63 -13.19
C SER A 109 -3.61 11.75 -13.10
N CYS A 110 -2.81 11.97 -12.06
CA CYS A 110 -1.68 11.12 -11.69
C CYS A 110 -2.09 10.17 -10.57
N TRP A 111 -1.34 9.09 -10.44
CA TRP A 111 -1.60 8.04 -9.46
C TRP A 111 -0.36 7.78 -8.61
N LEU A 112 -0.57 7.49 -7.34
CA LEU A 112 0.41 6.87 -6.47
C LEU A 112 0.16 5.37 -6.51
N THR A 113 1.18 4.57 -6.79
CA THR A 113 1.07 3.12 -6.87
C THR A 113 1.77 2.46 -5.70
N TRP A 114 1.16 1.41 -5.16
CA TRP A 114 1.59 0.70 -3.97
C TRP A 114 1.60 -0.80 -4.27
N ASP A 115 2.76 -1.40 -4.08
CA ASP A 115 2.97 -2.85 -4.10
C ASP A 115 2.56 -3.41 -2.75
N GLN A 116 1.52 -4.23 -2.76
CA GLN A 116 0.97 -4.79 -1.54
C GLN A 116 1.83 -5.91 -0.96
N GLN A 117 2.50 -6.69 -1.81
CA GLN A 117 3.30 -7.83 -1.38
C GLN A 117 4.54 -7.33 -0.62
N ASP A 118 5.22 -6.33 -1.18
CA ASP A 118 6.45 -5.77 -0.60
C ASP A 118 6.18 -4.60 0.37
N THR A 119 4.92 -4.18 0.53
CA THR A 119 4.52 -2.99 1.31
C THR A 119 5.35 -1.74 0.99
N THR A 120 5.45 -1.44 -0.30
CA THR A 120 6.27 -0.34 -0.80
C THR A 120 5.65 0.40 -1.97
N GLN A 121 6.23 1.52 -2.37
CA GLN A 121 5.84 2.18 -3.62
C GLN A 121 6.19 1.26 -4.78
N ALA A 122 5.21 0.91 -5.62
CA ALA A 122 5.44 0.02 -6.76
C ALA A 122 6.44 0.64 -7.73
N TRP A 123 6.34 1.96 -7.96
CA TRP A 123 7.20 2.69 -8.91
C TRP A 123 7.78 3.97 -8.30
N ASP A 124 8.93 4.40 -8.83
CA ASP A 124 9.64 5.62 -8.44
C ASP A 124 9.08 6.90 -9.09
N TYR A 125 7.96 6.79 -9.80
CA TYR A 125 7.26 7.89 -10.47
C TYR A 125 5.74 7.75 -10.34
N GLN A 126 5.00 8.82 -10.65
CA GLN A 126 3.54 8.82 -10.60
C GLN A 126 2.95 8.84 -12.02
N PRO A 127 2.42 7.70 -12.51
CA PRO A 127 1.90 7.56 -13.86
C PRO A 127 0.62 8.38 -14.08
N LEU A 128 0.37 8.75 -15.34
CA LEU A 128 -0.93 9.25 -15.80
C LEU A 128 -1.89 8.07 -16.04
N CYS A 129 -3.20 8.31 -16.12
CA CYS A 129 -4.20 7.25 -16.29
C CYS A 129 -3.86 6.24 -17.40
N MET A 130 -3.52 6.71 -18.61
CA MET A 130 -3.21 5.80 -19.72
C MET A 130 -1.88 5.08 -19.55
N SER A 131 -0.89 5.74 -18.94
CA SER A 131 0.40 5.12 -18.63
C SER A 131 0.26 4.04 -17.55
N LEU A 132 -0.59 4.28 -16.55
CA LEU A 132 -0.93 3.31 -15.52
C LEU A 132 -1.58 2.07 -16.15
N VAL A 133 -2.63 2.27 -16.96
CA VAL A 133 -3.31 1.17 -17.67
C VAL A 133 -2.33 0.40 -18.54
N ALA A 134 -1.54 1.08 -19.37
CA ALA A 134 -0.57 0.41 -20.25
C ALA A 134 0.46 -0.40 -19.48
N ARG A 135 0.94 0.11 -18.34
CA ARG A 135 1.94 -0.58 -17.52
C ARG A 135 1.34 -1.80 -16.83
N VAL A 136 0.20 -1.64 -16.15
CA VAL A 136 -0.49 -2.76 -15.50
C VAL A 136 -0.89 -3.83 -16.50
N SER A 137 -1.34 -3.46 -17.71
CA SER A 137 -1.61 -4.44 -18.76
C SER A 137 -0.36 -5.23 -19.17
N SER A 138 0.82 -4.60 -19.20
CA SER A 138 2.07 -5.31 -19.44
C SER A 138 2.40 -6.26 -18.29
N ASP A 139 2.33 -5.78 -17.06
CA ASP A 139 2.62 -6.57 -15.86
C ASP A 139 1.67 -7.79 -15.78
N VAL A 140 0.38 -7.62 -16.11
CA VAL A 140 -0.60 -8.73 -16.20
C VAL A 140 -0.21 -9.77 -17.23
N MET A 141 0.18 -9.34 -18.44
CA MET A 141 0.59 -10.26 -19.50
C MET A 141 1.85 -11.04 -19.12
N ASP A 142 2.77 -10.42 -18.38
CA ASP A 142 4.01 -11.06 -17.93
C ASP A 142 3.78 -12.06 -16.78
N ASN A 143 2.72 -11.86 -15.98
CA ASN A 143 2.35 -12.71 -14.85
C ASN A 143 1.27 -13.75 -15.17
N THR A 144 0.68 -13.72 -16.37
CA THR A 144 -0.28 -14.73 -16.81
C THR A 144 0.46 -16.02 -17.20
N LYS A 145 0.25 -17.12 -16.48
CA LYS A 145 0.85 -18.42 -16.83
C LYS A 145 -0.03 -19.18 -17.83
N ASP A 146 0.58 -19.64 -18.92
CA ASP A 146 -0.10 -20.37 -20.01
C ASP A 146 -0.52 -21.81 -19.64
N ASP A 147 -0.04 -22.33 -18.51
CA ASP A 147 -0.27 -23.70 -18.05
C ASP A 147 -1.61 -23.90 -17.34
N HIS A 148 -2.28 -22.81 -16.95
CA HIS A 148 -3.60 -22.82 -16.36
C HIS A 148 -4.67 -22.33 -17.37
N PRO A 149 -5.54 -23.22 -17.87
CA PRO A 149 -6.42 -22.92 -19.01
C PRO A 149 -7.48 -21.83 -18.76
N THR A 150 -7.69 -21.42 -17.51
CA THR A 150 -8.64 -20.36 -17.13
C THR A 150 -7.98 -19.14 -16.49
N GLN A 151 -6.68 -19.17 -16.20
CA GLN A 151 -5.96 -18.08 -15.54
C GLN A 151 -5.99 -16.81 -16.40
N ALA A 152 -5.64 -16.94 -17.68
CA ALA A 152 -5.71 -15.80 -18.62
C ALA A 152 -7.10 -15.15 -18.69
N LEU A 153 -8.20 -15.91 -18.55
CA LEU A 153 -9.55 -15.35 -18.54
C LEU A 153 -9.87 -14.60 -17.24
N HIS A 154 -9.40 -15.13 -16.11
CA HIS A 154 -9.52 -14.48 -14.81
C HIS A 154 -8.72 -13.17 -14.78
N ASP A 155 -7.47 -13.19 -15.22
CA ASP A 155 -6.57 -12.04 -15.16
C ASP A 155 -7.02 -10.92 -16.10
N LEU A 156 -7.59 -11.27 -17.25
CA LEU A 156 -8.24 -10.31 -18.15
C LEU A 156 -9.50 -9.68 -17.52
N ALA A 157 -10.25 -10.42 -16.70
CA ALA A 157 -11.39 -9.87 -15.98
C ALA A 157 -10.94 -8.87 -14.90
N GLN A 158 -9.94 -9.24 -14.09
CA GLN A 158 -9.30 -8.36 -13.10
C GLN A 158 -8.77 -7.08 -13.75
N LEU A 159 -8.08 -7.20 -14.89
CA LEU A 159 -7.60 -6.05 -15.65
C LEU A 159 -8.77 -5.16 -16.14
N GLY A 160 -9.87 -5.75 -16.59
CA GLY A 160 -11.07 -5.01 -16.99
C GLY A 160 -11.69 -4.18 -15.85
N GLU A 161 -11.75 -4.76 -14.64
CA GLU A 161 -12.23 -4.08 -13.43
C GLU A 161 -11.27 -2.97 -12.98
N PHE A 162 -9.96 -3.23 -13.02
CA PHE A 162 -8.93 -2.23 -12.74
C PHE A 162 -9.05 -1.02 -13.68
N ILE A 163 -9.09 -1.27 -15.00
CA ILE A 163 -9.25 -0.22 -16.01
C ILE A 163 -10.52 0.59 -15.75
N SER A 164 -11.63 -0.09 -15.47
CA SER A 164 -12.90 0.56 -15.15
C SER A 164 -12.76 1.48 -13.92
N SER A 165 -12.12 1.01 -12.86
CA SER A 165 -11.88 1.79 -11.63
C SER A 165 -11.02 3.03 -11.89
N VAL A 166 -9.98 2.91 -12.73
CA VAL A 166 -9.15 4.05 -13.16
C VAL A 166 -9.99 5.10 -13.89
N TYR A 167 -10.89 4.68 -14.80
CA TYR A 167 -11.77 5.60 -15.54
C TYR A 167 -12.89 6.21 -14.69
N TYR A 168 -13.44 5.45 -13.73
CA TYR A 168 -14.48 5.93 -12.79
C TYR A 168 -13.90 6.61 -11.53
N ARG A 169 -12.59 6.88 -11.53
CA ARG A 169 -11.94 8.00 -10.83
C ARG A 169 -11.82 7.89 -9.30
N SER A 170 -11.62 6.68 -8.77
CA SER A 170 -11.41 6.44 -7.34
C SER A 170 -10.02 5.84 -7.06
N HIS A 171 -9.93 5.01 -6.02
CA HIS A 171 -8.94 3.97 -5.80
C HIS A 171 -9.12 2.84 -6.83
N ALA A 172 -8.04 2.37 -7.44
CA ALA A 172 -8.03 1.20 -8.32
C ALA A 172 -7.12 0.13 -7.72
N PHE A 173 -7.48 -1.14 -7.88
CA PHE A 173 -6.80 -2.28 -7.28
C PHE A 173 -6.75 -3.42 -8.29
N ILE A 174 -5.66 -4.16 -8.29
CA ILE A 174 -5.52 -5.39 -9.07
C ILE A 174 -4.76 -6.43 -8.24
N ASP A 175 -5.26 -7.64 -8.27
CA ASP A 175 -4.70 -8.81 -7.59
C ASP A 175 -4.74 -9.98 -8.59
N ILE A 176 -3.56 -10.32 -9.11
CA ILE A 176 -3.36 -11.34 -10.13
C ILE A 176 -2.11 -12.15 -9.80
N ASP A 177 -2.31 -13.37 -9.29
CA ASP A 177 -1.26 -14.36 -8.98
C ASP A 177 -0.06 -13.73 -8.24
N ASP A 178 1.04 -13.49 -8.95
CA ASP A 178 2.28 -12.95 -8.40
C ASP A 178 2.36 -11.40 -8.46
N TYR A 179 1.23 -10.69 -8.66
CA TYR A 179 1.19 -9.23 -8.74
C TYR A 179 -0.05 -8.63 -8.04
N VAL A 180 0.19 -7.86 -6.97
CA VAL A 180 -0.86 -7.18 -6.20
C VAL A 180 -0.53 -5.70 -6.06
N MET A 181 -1.37 -4.84 -6.63
CA MET A 181 -1.12 -3.41 -6.65
C MET A 181 -2.35 -2.57 -6.35
N HIS A 182 -2.19 -1.61 -5.44
CA HIS A 182 -3.11 -0.51 -5.23
C HIS A 182 -2.66 0.74 -6.00
N ALA A 183 -3.61 1.46 -6.59
CA ALA A 183 -3.39 2.73 -7.25
C ALA A 183 -4.33 3.78 -6.66
N PHE A 184 -3.73 4.79 -6.01
CA PHE A 184 -4.45 5.89 -5.39
C PHE A 184 -4.36 7.15 -6.25
N ARG A 185 -5.51 7.66 -6.66
CA ARG A 185 -5.56 8.89 -7.46
C ARG A 185 -5.11 10.07 -6.62
N ILE A 186 -4.07 10.77 -7.08
CA ILE A 186 -3.53 11.92 -6.37
C ILE A 186 -4.49 13.11 -6.56
N PRO A 187 -5.02 13.70 -5.47
CA PRO A 187 -5.94 14.82 -5.58
C PRO A 187 -5.26 16.05 -6.17
N LYS A 188 -6.04 16.89 -6.85
CA LYS A 188 -5.51 18.16 -7.38
C LYS A 188 -5.22 19.11 -6.23
N LEU A 189 -4.23 19.97 -6.40
CA LEU A 189 -3.77 20.89 -5.34
C LEU A 189 -4.87 21.83 -4.81
N ASN A 190 -5.91 22.11 -5.60
CA ASN A 190 -7.02 23.00 -5.21
C ASN A 190 -8.17 22.26 -4.48
N THR A 191 -8.02 20.97 -4.20
CA THR A 191 -9.09 20.11 -3.66
C THR A 191 -8.79 19.53 -2.27
N LEU A 192 -7.70 19.99 -1.63
CA LEU A 192 -7.29 19.65 -0.25
C LEU A 192 -7.26 20.92 0.60
#